data_AF-A0A0K0D1H5-F1
#
_entry.id   AF-A0A0K0D1H5-F1
#
_cell.length_a   1.000
_cell.length_b   1.000
_cell.length_c   1.000
_cell.angle_alpha   90.00
_cell.angle_beta   90.00
_cell.angle_gamma   90.00
#
_symmetry.space_group_name_H-M   'P 1'
#
loop_
_entity.id
_entity.type
_entity.pdbx_description
1 polymer ?
#
loop_
_entity_poly.entity_id
_entity_poly.type
_entity_poly.pdbx_seq_one_letter_code
_entity_poly.pdbx_strand_id
1 'polypeptide(L)'
;MENPTIREGDYVVVQKIGGEHIRVMRLASKQKVLIEKLKFDAESVFGHPYGLFEVSSGKATPVCASRLVQEEGVGDIAFVLSVKELQKLSQEDVLNLKGQGITASELVSKLVEGSKSFSSRTEYSKNKYIRRKTKKHSDRVLILKPTIRLLACSYYIKDCLRVSNLRVDQLGMILQLAGVHHGKNVLVFDQVLGVVSAAVIDRLGGDGCCIHLHRGIIAQSIPCIHCMDFSEKVLLNGFFFFSVVDYIVRRVRGLQSEDSSVSRRADRLAREARGLAQLEVGVDALIIATRTVRFKDV
;
A
#
# COMPACT_ATOMS: atom_id res chain seq x y z
N MET A 1 -11.64 -9.24 21.35
CA MET A 1 -11.00 -9.71 20.11
C MET A 1 -9.52 -9.49 20.27
N GLU A 2 -8.68 -10.53 20.09
CA GLU A 2 -7.23 -10.34 20.10
C GLU A 2 -6.80 -9.40 18.97
N ASN A 3 -5.87 -8.49 19.26
CA ASN A 3 -5.32 -7.62 18.23
C ASN A 3 -4.48 -8.46 17.26
N PRO A 4 -4.68 -8.34 15.93
CA PRO A 4 -3.89 -9.10 14.98
C PRO A 4 -2.42 -8.71 15.11
N THR A 5 -1.56 -9.73 15.21
CA THR A 5 -0.11 -9.58 15.34
C THR A 5 0.57 -9.80 14.00
N ILE A 6 1.70 -9.13 13.78
CA ILE A 6 2.53 -9.27 12.58
C ILE A 6 3.25 -10.63 12.61
N ARG A 7 3.21 -11.36 11.50
CA ARG A 7 3.87 -12.67 11.34
C ARG A 7 4.81 -12.68 10.14
N GLU A 8 5.67 -13.69 10.09
CA GLU A 8 6.46 -13.96 8.90
C GLU A 8 5.54 -14.32 7.72
N GLY A 9 5.86 -13.77 6.55
CA GLY A 9 5.08 -14.00 5.34
C GLY A 9 3.92 -13.02 5.16
N ASP A 10 3.57 -12.21 6.16
CA ASP A 10 2.52 -11.21 6.06
C ASP A 10 2.92 -10.09 5.08
N TYR A 11 1.94 -9.63 4.30
CA TYR A 11 2.04 -8.34 3.63
C TYR A 11 1.74 -7.23 4.62
N VAL A 12 2.59 -6.20 4.64
CA VAL A 12 2.45 -5.04 5.51
C VAL A 12 2.69 -3.75 4.75
N VAL A 13 2.17 -2.65 5.29
CA VAL A 13 2.46 -1.29 4.84
C VAL A 13 3.40 -0.64 5.86
N VAL A 14 4.58 -0.23 5.41
CA VAL A 14 5.57 0.48 6.22
C VAL A 14 5.61 1.93 5.80
N GLN A 15 5.43 2.84 6.76
CA GLN A 15 5.50 4.28 6.55
C GLN A 15 6.38 4.92 7.63
N LYS A 16 7.38 5.70 7.24
CA LYS A 16 8.15 6.49 8.21
C LYS A 16 7.28 7.62 8.74
N ILE A 17 7.31 7.87 10.05
CA ILE A 17 6.67 9.06 10.62
C ILE A 17 7.35 10.28 10.05
N GLY A 18 6.53 11.11 9.41
CA GLY A 18 7.01 12.28 8.72
C GLY A 18 7.64 12.05 7.36
N GLY A 19 7.69 10.80 6.90
CA GLY A 19 8.10 10.44 5.55
C GLY A 19 7.01 10.72 4.52
N GLU A 20 7.42 10.67 3.26
CA GLU A 20 6.55 10.79 2.09
C GLU A 20 6.20 9.41 1.53
N HIS A 21 7.10 8.44 1.67
CA HIS A 21 6.91 7.12 1.08
C HIS A 21 6.04 6.23 1.96
N ILE A 22 5.06 5.60 1.32
CA ILE A 22 4.28 4.48 1.86
C ILE A 22 4.73 3.25 1.07
N ARG A 23 5.25 2.21 1.74
CA ARG A 23 5.76 1.00 1.06
C ARG A 23 4.98 -0.23 1.47
N VAL A 24 4.43 -0.94 0.49
CA VAL A 24 3.87 -2.28 0.65
C VAL A 24 4.98 -3.31 0.45
N MET A 25 5.09 -4.28 1.36
CA MET A 25 6.04 -5.38 1.22
C MET A 25 5.59 -6.61 1.99
N ARG A 26 6.03 -7.78 1.53
CA ARG A 26 5.96 -9.02 2.31
C ARG A 26 7.15 -9.07 3.26
N LEU A 27 6.92 -9.39 4.53
CA LEU A 27 7.99 -9.58 5.50
C LEU A 27 8.49 -11.03 5.47
N ALA A 28 9.80 -11.21 5.52
CA ALA A 28 10.47 -12.51 5.59
C ALA A 28 11.58 -12.49 6.67
N SER A 29 11.91 -13.66 7.22
CA SER A 29 13.07 -13.81 8.11
C SER A 29 14.36 -13.34 7.42
N LYS A 30 15.30 -12.79 8.22
CA LYS A 30 16.59 -12.22 7.78
C LYS A 30 16.49 -11.04 6.79
N GLN A 31 15.29 -10.55 6.48
CA GLN A 31 15.10 -9.39 5.61
C GLN A 31 15.39 -8.08 6.36
N LYS A 32 16.19 -7.21 5.75
CA LYS A 32 16.33 -5.81 6.18
C LYS A 32 15.25 -4.95 5.52
N VAL A 33 14.35 -4.39 6.31
CA VAL A 33 13.34 -3.43 5.86
C VAL A 33 13.99 -2.06 5.71
N LEU A 34 13.83 -1.46 4.54
CA LEU A 34 14.34 -0.13 4.19
C LEU A 34 13.16 0.80 3.92
N ILE A 35 13.08 1.90 4.67
CA ILE A 35 12.11 2.96 4.45
C ILE A 35 12.79 4.33 4.64
N GLU A 36 12.96 5.03 3.52
CA GLU A 36 13.71 6.29 3.46
C GLU A 36 15.11 6.18 4.09
N LYS A 37 15.33 6.81 5.24
CA LYS A 37 16.61 6.82 5.97
C LYS A 37 16.68 5.81 7.12
N LEU A 38 15.62 5.03 7.32
CA LEU A 38 15.53 4.04 8.38
C LEU A 38 15.70 2.63 7.82
N LYS A 39 16.39 1.80 8.59
CA LYS A 39 16.67 0.41 8.29
C LYS A 39 16.50 -0.41 9.55
N PHE A 40 15.72 -1.49 9.49
CA PHE A 40 15.54 -2.41 10.61
C PHE A 40 15.38 -3.87 10.15
N ASP A 41 15.60 -4.82 11.06
CA ASP A 41 15.35 -6.24 10.84
C ASP A 41 13.86 -6.57 10.88
N ALA A 42 13.33 -7.25 9.86
CA ALA A 42 11.92 -7.66 9.82
C ALA A 42 11.53 -8.51 11.04
N GLU A 43 12.45 -9.35 11.54
CA GLU A 43 12.24 -10.20 12.72
C GLU A 43 11.93 -9.40 13.99
N SER A 44 12.39 -8.14 14.09
CA SER A 44 12.15 -7.32 15.28
C SER A 44 10.69 -6.94 15.49
N VAL A 45 9.84 -7.10 14.48
CA VAL A 45 8.42 -6.71 14.55
C VAL A 45 7.47 -7.91 14.62
N PHE A 46 7.97 -9.13 14.45
CA PHE A 46 7.14 -10.33 14.52
C PHE A 46 6.60 -10.57 15.93
N GLY A 47 5.35 -11.01 16.02
CA GLY A 47 4.64 -11.22 17.28
C GLY A 47 4.08 -9.95 17.91
N HIS A 48 4.41 -8.77 17.40
CA HIS A 48 3.87 -7.50 17.88
C HIS A 48 2.59 -7.09 17.11
N PRO A 49 1.67 -6.35 17.74
CA PRO A 49 0.51 -5.80 17.03
C PRO A 49 0.94 -4.76 15.98
N TYR A 50 0.13 -4.59 14.94
CA TYR A 50 0.29 -3.46 14.02
C TYR A 50 0.20 -2.13 14.77
N GLY A 51 1.03 -1.16 14.37
CA GLY A 51 1.09 0.12 15.06
C GLY A 51 2.41 0.84 14.87
N LEU A 52 2.76 1.62 15.89
CA LEU A 52 3.93 2.50 15.90
C LEU A 52 5.14 1.78 16.48
N PHE A 53 6.28 1.93 15.82
CA PHE A 53 7.56 1.38 16.24
C PHE A 53 8.64 2.45 16.21
N GLU A 54 9.61 2.35 17.11
CA GLU A 54 10.82 3.16 17.14
C GLU A 54 12.00 2.35 16.62
N VAL A 55 12.74 2.90 15.66
CA VAL A 55 13.89 2.22 15.05
C VAL A 55 15.17 2.65 15.75
N SER A 56 15.80 1.72 16.45
CA SER A 56 17.07 1.94 17.14
C SER A 56 18.02 0.77 16.90
N SER A 57 19.29 1.05 16.63
CA SER A 57 20.33 0.02 16.44
C SER A 57 19.96 -1.11 15.46
N GLY A 58 19.20 -0.79 14.41
CA GLY A 58 18.76 -1.75 13.39
C GLY A 58 17.58 -2.65 13.79
N LYS A 59 16.92 -2.39 14.93
CA LYS A 59 15.69 -3.08 15.37
C LYS A 59 14.55 -2.08 15.51
N ALA A 60 13.32 -2.54 15.30
CA ALA A 60 12.10 -1.77 15.50
C ALA A 60 11.37 -2.31 16.73
N THR A 61 11.15 -1.48 17.74
CA THR A 61 10.46 -1.86 18.98
C THR A 61 9.10 -1.16 19.08
N PRO A 62 8.03 -1.84 19.55
CA PRO A 62 6.70 -1.24 19.61
C PRO A 62 6.65 -0.08 20.61
N VAL A 63 6.00 1.01 20.22
CA VAL A 63 5.80 2.20 21.06
C VAL A 63 4.33 2.32 21.42
N CYS A 64 4.03 2.46 22.71
CA CYS A 64 2.67 2.68 23.16
C CYS A 64 2.27 4.15 22.90
N ALA A 65 1.27 4.37 22.04
CA ALA A 65 0.84 5.71 21.62
C ALA A 65 0.39 6.60 22.80
N SER A 66 -0.11 6.03 23.89
CA SER A 66 -0.52 6.77 25.10
C SER A 66 0.64 7.47 25.81
N ARG A 67 1.88 6.94 25.71
CA ARG A 67 3.07 7.60 26.27
C ARG A 67 3.46 8.86 25.48
N LEU A 68 3.15 8.91 24.18
CA LEU A 68 3.56 10.01 23.30
C LEU A 68 2.70 11.27 23.46
N VAL A 69 1.41 11.12 23.78
CA VAL A 69 0.51 12.27 23.98
C VAL A 69 0.86 13.06 25.25
N GLN A 70 1.54 12.41 26.22
CA GLN A 70 2.03 13.09 27.43
C GLN A 70 3.36 13.82 27.19
N GLU A 71 4.17 13.40 26.21
CA GLU A 71 5.51 13.95 25.96
C GLU A 71 5.57 14.93 24.76
N GLU A 72 4.75 14.73 23.72
CA GLU A 72 4.79 15.53 22.50
C GLU A 72 3.37 16.02 22.15
N GLY A 73 3.08 17.28 22.50
CA GLY A 73 1.77 17.92 22.28
C GLY A 73 1.26 17.80 20.84
N VAL A 74 -0.06 17.66 20.72
CA VAL A 74 -0.81 17.45 19.47
C VAL A 74 -0.48 18.54 18.45
N GLY A 75 -0.03 18.14 17.26
CA GLY A 75 0.34 19.10 16.22
C GLY A 75 0.12 18.61 14.80
N ASP A 76 -0.93 19.15 14.17
CA ASP A 76 -1.31 18.93 12.77
C ASP A 76 -0.15 19.13 11.78
N ILE A 77 -0.16 18.27 10.76
CA ILE A 77 0.90 18.03 9.77
C ILE A 77 0.69 18.96 8.58
N ALA A 78 1.54 19.99 8.41
CA ALA A 78 1.61 20.80 7.18
C ALA A 78 3.06 21.05 6.71
N PHE A 79 3.24 21.10 5.39
CA PHE A 79 4.50 21.02 4.62
C PHE A 79 5.25 22.36 4.51
N VAL A 80 6.61 22.38 4.51
CA VAL A 80 7.42 23.62 4.37
C VAL A 80 8.84 23.39 3.80
N LEU A 81 9.22 24.25 2.84
CA LEU A 81 10.50 24.37 2.11
C LEU A 81 11.69 24.93 2.94
N SER A 82 12.94 24.61 2.58
CA SER A 82 14.18 24.89 3.34
C SER A 82 15.00 26.11 2.87
N VAL A 83 15.56 26.85 3.84
CA VAL A 83 16.73 27.74 3.69
C VAL A 83 17.88 27.16 4.53
N LYS A 84 19.11 27.12 4.00
CA LYS A 84 20.23 26.28 4.51
C LYS A 84 21.27 26.97 5.41
N GLU A 85 21.20 28.26 5.72
CA GLU A 85 22.35 28.99 6.32
C GLU A 85 22.16 29.55 7.74
N LEU A 86 21.30 28.95 8.57
CA LEU A 86 20.98 29.44 9.93
C LEU A 86 21.32 28.45 11.06
N GLN A 87 21.96 27.33 10.75
CA GLN A 87 22.21 26.22 11.68
C GLN A 87 23.69 26.10 12.03
N LYS A 88 24.03 26.07 13.33
CA LYS A 88 25.42 25.86 13.80
C LYS A 88 25.93 24.43 13.59
N LEU A 89 25.05 23.43 13.76
CA LEU A 89 25.38 22.01 13.57
C LEU A 89 25.44 21.68 12.07
N SER A 90 26.55 21.10 11.63
CA SER A 90 26.71 20.59 10.28
C SER A 90 25.91 19.30 10.05
N GLN A 91 25.84 18.84 8.80
CA GLN A 91 25.21 17.54 8.50
C GLN A 91 26.00 16.37 9.10
N GLU A 92 27.33 16.47 9.15
CA GLU A 92 28.21 15.45 9.74
C GLU A 92 28.02 15.37 11.25
N ASP A 93 27.92 16.51 11.95
CA ASP A 93 27.66 16.54 13.39
C ASP A 93 26.33 15.84 13.74
N VAL A 94 25.29 16.07 12.93
CA VAL A 94 23.99 15.42 13.11
C VAL A 94 24.08 13.91 12.92
N LEU A 95 24.92 13.43 11.99
CA LEU A 95 25.15 12.00 11.80
C LEU A 95 25.95 11.39 12.96
N ASN A 96 26.98 12.09 13.44
CA ASN A 96 27.79 11.67 14.58
C ASN A 96 26.95 11.56 15.85
N LEU A 97 26.11 12.56 16.13
CA LEU A 97 25.16 12.54 17.24
C LEU A 97 24.21 11.34 17.16
N LYS A 98 23.68 11.02 15.97
CA LYS A 98 22.87 9.82 15.77
C LYS A 98 23.65 8.52 15.99
N GLY A 99 24.92 8.49 15.59
CA GLY A 99 25.83 7.36 15.85
C GLY A 99 26.12 7.14 17.33
N GLN A 100 26.06 8.20 18.15
CA GLN A 100 26.20 8.13 19.61
C GLN A 100 24.93 7.62 20.31
N GLY A 101 23.82 7.40 19.58
CA GLY A 101 22.59 6.85 20.14
C GLY A 101 21.70 7.85 20.87
N ILE A 102 21.85 9.16 20.63
CA ILE A 102 20.94 10.17 21.21
C ILE A 102 19.52 9.99 20.67
N THR A 103 18.52 10.34 21.48
CA THR A 103 17.12 10.24 21.06
C THR A 103 16.75 11.29 20.01
N ALA A 104 15.72 11.04 19.20
CA ALA A 104 15.23 12.01 18.22
C ALA A 104 14.81 13.34 18.88
N SER A 105 14.24 13.30 20.09
CA SER A 105 13.82 14.47 20.86
C SER A 105 15.02 15.32 21.31
N GLU A 106 16.04 14.69 21.88
CA GLU A 106 17.30 15.36 22.27
C GLU A 106 18.00 16.02 21.08
N LEU A 107 18.00 15.34 19.92
CA LEU A 107 18.54 15.91 18.69
C LEU A 107 17.78 17.18 18.28
N VAL A 108 16.46 17.20 18.42
CA VAL A 108 15.65 18.39 18.13
C VAL A 108 15.97 19.52 19.09
N SER A 109 16.14 19.26 20.40
CA SER A 109 16.57 20.29 21.36
C SER A 109 17.90 20.92 20.96
N LYS A 110 18.92 20.09 20.69
CA LYS A 110 20.23 20.57 20.22
C LYS A 110 20.14 21.36 18.91
N LEU A 111 19.24 20.98 18.00
CA LEU A 111 19.01 21.70 16.75
C LEU A 111 18.31 23.05 16.96
N VAL A 112 17.46 23.17 17.99
CA VAL A 112 16.79 24.42 18.39
C VAL A 112 17.80 25.37 19.04
N GLU A 113 18.58 24.88 19.99
CA GLU A 113 19.67 25.63 20.66
C GLU A 113 20.72 26.13 19.65
N GLY A 114 21.05 25.31 18.64
CA GLY A 114 21.98 25.65 17.58
C GLY A 114 21.46 26.64 16.53
N SER A 115 20.21 27.11 16.62
CA SER A 115 19.59 27.99 15.62
C SER A 115 19.66 29.47 16.03
N LYS A 116 20.43 30.27 15.26
CA LYS A 116 20.68 31.69 15.56
C LYS A 116 19.43 32.57 15.56
N SER A 117 18.42 32.22 14.76
CA SER A 117 17.19 33.00 14.59
C SER A 117 15.98 32.40 15.31
N PHE A 118 16.16 31.38 16.16
CA PHE A 118 15.01 30.74 16.78
C PHE A 118 14.35 31.63 17.83
N SER A 119 15.13 32.34 18.64
CA SER A 119 14.63 33.22 19.70
C SER A 119 13.78 34.38 19.16
N SER A 120 14.19 34.99 18.04
CA SER A 120 13.53 36.13 17.40
C SER A 120 12.30 35.77 16.55
N ARG A 121 11.96 34.48 16.43
CA ARG A 121 10.76 34.04 15.73
C ARG A 121 9.49 34.25 16.54
N THR A 122 8.39 34.46 15.81
CA THR A 122 7.04 34.36 16.37
C THR A 122 6.79 32.96 16.91
N GLU A 123 5.88 32.83 17.87
CA GLU A 123 5.52 31.56 18.49
C GLU A 123 5.06 30.52 17.45
N TYR A 124 4.21 30.93 16.51
CA TYR A 124 3.81 30.09 15.39
C TYR A 124 5.00 29.58 14.56
N SER A 125 5.97 30.45 14.29
CA SER A 125 7.18 30.08 13.53
C SER A 125 8.13 29.17 14.31
N LYS A 126 8.17 29.30 15.64
CA LYS A 126 8.90 28.40 16.55
C LYS A 126 8.28 27.00 16.52
N ASN A 127 6.96 26.91 16.74
CA ASN A 127 6.21 25.65 16.71
C ASN A 127 6.32 24.96 15.35
N LYS A 128 6.19 25.72 14.26
CA LYS A 128 6.39 25.23 12.88
C LYS A 128 7.81 24.69 12.65
N TYR A 129 8.83 25.34 13.22
CA TYR A 129 10.21 24.87 13.12
C TYR A 129 10.45 23.58 13.90
N ILE A 130 9.99 23.50 15.15
CA ILE A 130 10.08 22.30 15.99
C ILE A 130 9.41 21.12 15.27
N ARG A 131 8.14 21.26 14.87
CA ARG A 131 7.39 20.22 14.15
C ARG A 131 8.14 19.71 12.92
N ARG A 132 8.74 20.61 12.14
CA ARG A 132 9.53 20.23 10.97
C ARG A 132 10.78 19.43 11.34
N LYS A 133 11.49 19.80 12.41
CA LYS A 133 12.69 19.07 12.87
C LYS A 133 12.32 17.72 13.47
N THR A 134 11.30 17.65 14.32
CA THR A 134 10.74 16.39 14.85
C THR A 134 10.37 15.45 13.71
N LYS A 135 9.58 15.93 12.73
CA LYS A 135 9.18 15.16 11.54
C LYS A 135 10.39 14.64 10.74
N LYS A 136 11.40 15.50 10.51
CA LYS A 136 12.58 15.16 9.71
C LYS A 136 13.49 14.14 10.41
N HIS A 137 13.65 14.28 11.73
CA HIS A 137 14.62 13.52 12.50
C HIS A 137 14.04 12.30 13.23
N SER A 138 12.70 12.15 13.22
CA SER A 138 11.98 10.97 13.70
C SER A 138 12.60 9.67 13.16
N ASP A 139 12.88 8.79 14.09
CA ASP A 139 13.30 7.39 13.99
C ASP A 139 12.11 6.41 14.06
N ARG A 140 10.89 6.93 14.14
CA ARG A 140 9.67 6.13 14.23
C ARG A 140 9.12 5.72 12.86
N VAL A 141 8.58 4.50 12.79
CA VAL A 141 7.86 3.94 11.65
C VAL A 141 6.50 3.40 12.08
N LEU A 142 5.53 3.46 11.18
CA LEU A 142 4.22 2.87 11.33
C LEU A 142 4.16 1.61 10.47
N ILE A 143 3.79 0.49 11.07
CA ILE A 143 3.58 -0.79 10.39
C ILE A 143 2.10 -1.11 10.47
N LEU A 144 1.45 -1.09 9.31
CA LEU A 144 0.00 -1.20 9.18
C LEU A 144 -0.38 -2.45 8.40
N LYS A 145 -1.57 -2.97 8.71
CA LYS A 145 -2.23 -3.96 7.88
C LYS A 145 -2.57 -3.33 6.51
N PRO A 146 -2.35 -4.04 5.39
CA PRO A 146 -2.77 -3.59 4.08
C PRO A 146 -4.27 -3.29 4.05
N THR A 147 -4.63 -2.18 3.43
CA THR A 147 -6.00 -1.80 3.12
C THR A 147 -6.01 -1.22 1.72
N ILE A 148 -7.16 -1.27 1.03
CA ILE A 148 -7.30 -0.71 -0.32
C ILE A 148 -6.82 0.74 -0.39
N ARG A 149 -7.18 1.55 0.61
CA ARG A 149 -6.73 2.94 0.73
C ARG A 149 -5.20 3.05 0.78
N LEU A 150 -4.54 2.25 1.61
CA LEU A 150 -3.07 2.28 1.74
C LEU A 150 -2.37 1.75 0.49
N LEU A 151 -2.90 0.70 -0.13
CA LEU A 151 -2.36 0.15 -1.39
C LEU A 151 -2.46 1.18 -2.52
N ALA A 152 -3.63 1.78 -2.71
CA ALA A 152 -3.86 2.80 -3.73
C ALA A 152 -2.93 4.01 -3.52
N CYS A 153 -2.84 4.53 -2.30
CA CYS A 153 -1.90 5.62 -1.98
C CYS A 153 -0.44 5.22 -2.19
N SER A 154 -0.03 4.02 -1.75
CA SER A 154 1.34 3.55 -1.88
C SER A 154 1.78 3.45 -3.33
N TYR A 155 1.00 2.79 -4.18
CA TYR A 155 1.34 2.64 -5.58
C TYR A 155 1.25 3.97 -6.34
N TYR A 156 0.30 4.85 -6.01
CA TYR A 156 0.22 6.18 -6.60
C TYR A 156 1.46 7.03 -6.29
N ILE A 157 1.92 7.05 -5.04
CA ILE A 157 3.13 7.78 -4.62
C ILE A 157 4.40 7.15 -5.22
N LYS A 158 4.44 5.81 -5.30
CA LYS A 158 5.61 5.07 -5.80
C LYS A 158 5.78 5.22 -7.32
N ASP A 159 4.70 5.03 -8.07
CA ASP A 159 4.68 5.07 -9.53
C ASP A 159 3.23 5.28 -10.00
N CYS A 160 2.82 6.54 -10.13
CA CYS A 160 1.46 6.90 -10.54
C CYS A 160 1.10 6.36 -11.93
N LEU A 161 2.05 6.27 -12.86
CA LEU A 161 1.81 5.75 -14.21
C LEU A 161 1.50 4.25 -14.21
N ARG A 162 2.00 3.52 -13.22
CA ARG A 162 1.71 2.09 -13.05
C ARG A 162 0.27 1.81 -12.64
N VAL A 163 -0.35 2.76 -11.93
CA VAL A 163 -1.79 2.75 -11.60
C VAL A 163 -2.61 3.66 -12.51
N SER A 164 -2.08 4.04 -13.69
CA SER A 164 -2.77 4.90 -14.66
C SER A 164 -3.22 6.25 -14.07
N ASN A 165 -2.43 6.82 -13.16
CA ASN A 165 -2.74 8.03 -12.39
C ASN A 165 -4.04 7.93 -11.57
N LEU A 166 -4.51 6.72 -11.28
CA LEU A 166 -5.69 6.50 -10.45
C LEU A 166 -5.39 6.88 -9.00
N ARG A 167 -5.99 7.97 -8.54
CA ARG A 167 -5.93 8.38 -7.15
C ARG A 167 -6.96 7.65 -6.30
N VAL A 168 -6.75 7.66 -4.98
CA VAL A 168 -7.61 6.96 -4.01
C VAL A 168 -9.04 7.52 -3.92
N ASP A 169 -9.20 8.83 -4.07
CA ASP A 169 -10.50 9.51 -4.14
C ASP A 169 -11.27 9.12 -5.42
N GLN A 170 -10.57 9.05 -6.55
CA GLN A 170 -11.16 8.57 -7.81
C GLN A 170 -11.58 7.11 -7.71
N LEU A 171 -10.76 6.24 -7.10
CA LEU A 171 -11.11 4.85 -6.85
C LEU A 171 -12.39 4.75 -6.02
N GLY A 172 -12.51 5.54 -4.94
CA GLY A 172 -13.73 5.60 -4.13
C GLY A 172 -14.97 6.01 -4.94
N MET A 173 -14.85 7.04 -5.78
CA MET A 173 -15.93 7.48 -6.66
C MET A 173 -16.33 6.41 -7.68
N ILE A 174 -15.37 5.72 -8.29
CA ILE A 174 -15.64 4.65 -9.26
C ILE A 174 -16.46 3.53 -8.61
N LEU A 175 -16.07 3.08 -7.42
CA LEU A 175 -16.77 2.02 -6.70
C LEU A 175 -18.19 2.43 -6.31
N GLN A 176 -18.38 3.70 -5.92
CA GLN A 176 -19.68 4.24 -5.55
C GLN A 176 -20.60 4.37 -6.77
N LEU A 177 -20.11 4.94 -7.87
CA LEU A 177 -20.88 5.11 -9.12
C LEU A 177 -21.24 3.78 -9.77
N ALA A 178 -20.35 2.78 -9.65
CA ALA A 178 -20.62 1.42 -10.11
C ALA A 178 -21.56 0.64 -9.17
N GLY A 179 -21.97 1.22 -8.02
CA GLY A 179 -22.89 0.56 -7.09
C GLY A 179 -22.30 -0.70 -6.44
N VAL A 180 -20.99 -0.74 -6.19
CA VAL A 180 -20.33 -1.93 -5.63
C VAL A 180 -20.65 -2.07 -4.13
N HIS A 181 -21.44 -3.09 -3.81
CA HIS A 181 -21.79 -3.53 -2.46
C HIS A 181 -22.08 -5.04 -2.44
N HIS A 182 -22.33 -5.60 -1.25
CA HIS A 182 -22.61 -7.03 -1.07
C HIS A 182 -23.70 -7.56 -2.03
N GLY A 183 -23.53 -8.80 -2.50
CA GLY A 183 -24.45 -9.51 -3.38
C GLY A 183 -24.37 -9.11 -4.87
N LYS A 184 -23.42 -8.23 -5.24
CA LYS A 184 -23.25 -7.76 -6.62
C LYS A 184 -22.27 -8.61 -7.42
N ASN A 185 -22.56 -8.79 -8.69
CA ASN A 185 -21.68 -9.42 -9.67
C ASN A 185 -21.02 -8.33 -10.53
N VAL A 186 -19.74 -8.08 -10.29
CA VAL A 186 -19.00 -6.97 -10.90
C VAL A 186 -17.95 -7.51 -11.87
N LEU A 187 -18.05 -7.13 -13.14
CA LEU A 187 -17.08 -7.45 -14.17
C LEU A 187 -15.99 -6.38 -14.19
N VAL A 188 -14.73 -6.80 -14.06
CA VAL A 188 -13.60 -5.88 -13.92
C VAL A 188 -12.53 -6.23 -14.95
N PHE A 189 -12.16 -5.28 -15.81
CA PHE A 189 -10.95 -5.37 -16.61
C PHE A 189 -9.87 -4.49 -16.00
N ASP A 190 -8.91 -5.08 -15.30
CA ASP A 190 -7.93 -4.35 -14.48
C ASP A 190 -6.49 -4.64 -14.92
N GLN A 191 -5.83 -3.60 -15.43
CA GLN A 191 -4.43 -3.58 -15.81
C GLN A 191 -3.58 -2.65 -14.92
N VAL A 192 -4.11 -2.26 -13.76
CA VAL A 192 -3.52 -1.30 -12.82
C VAL A 192 -3.21 -1.99 -11.49
N LEU A 193 -2.45 -3.09 -11.57
CA LEU A 193 -1.95 -3.86 -10.42
C LEU A 193 -3.00 -4.64 -9.63
N GLY A 194 -4.20 -4.82 -10.20
CA GLY A 194 -5.29 -5.47 -9.50
C GLY A 194 -5.89 -4.58 -8.40
N VAL A 195 -5.60 -3.27 -8.36
CA VAL A 195 -6.07 -2.39 -7.27
C VAL A 195 -7.59 -2.21 -7.31
N VAL A 196 -8.17 -2.17 -8.51
CA VAL A 196 -9.63 -2.04 -8.70
C VAL A 196 -10.30 -3.36 -8.34
N SER A 197 -9.75 -4.46 -8.83
CA SER A 197 -10.26 -5.81 -8.53
C SER A 197 -10.20 -6.10 -7.02
N ALA A 198 -9.10 -5.74 -6.35
CA ALA A 198 -8.96 -5.89 -4.90
C ALA A 198 -9.99 -5.03 -4.17
N ALA A 199 -10.22 -3.80 -4.63
CA ALA A 199 -11.19 -2.90 -4.03
C ALA A 199 -12.63 -3.42 -4.18
N VAL A 200 -12.95 -4.06 -5.31
CA VAL A 200 -14.25 -4.69 -5.52
C VAL A 200 -14.42 -5.86 -4.54
N ILE A 201 -13.46 -6.79 -4.46
CA ILE A 201 -13.53 -7.94 -3.54
C ILE A 201 -13.69 -7.49 -2.08
N ASP A 202 -12.91 -6.48 -1.66
CA ASP A 202 -12.97 -5.90 -0.32
C ASP A 202 -14.36 -5.31 -0.01
N ARG A 203 -14.99 -4.65 -0.99
CA ARG A 203 -16.33 -4.05 -0.85
C ARG A 203 -17.47 -5.05 -0.91
N LEU A 204 -17.32 -6.16 -1.60
CA LEU A 204 -18.29 -7.26 -1.64
C LEU A 204 -18.38 -7.99 -0.29
N GLY A 205 -17.30 -7.99 0.50
CA GLY A 205 -17.31 -8.55 1.86
C GLY A 205 -17.56 -10.07 1.90
N GLY A 206 -17.34 -10.77 0.79
CA GLY A 206 -17.56 -12.22 0.66
C GLY A 206 -18.95 -12.63 0.17
N ASP A 207 -19.82 -11.67 -0.16
CA ASP A 207 -21.12 -11.89 -0.78
C ASP A 207 -21.19 -11.15 -2.13
N GLY A 208 -21.53 -11.85 -3.21
CA GLY A 208 -21.34 -11.42 -4.59
C GLY A 208 -20.00 -11.88 -5.19
N CYS A 209 -19.70 -11.46 -6.42
CA CYS A 209 -18.46 -11.85 -7.08
C CYS A 209 -17.80 -10.75 -7.93
N CYS A 210 -16.47 -10.76 -7.94
CA CYS A 210 -15.61 -9.99 -8.83
C CYS A 210 -15.14 -10.91 -9.96
N ILE A 211 -15.57 -10.62 -11.18
CA ILE A 211 -15.19 -11.34 -12.38
C ILE A 211 -14.07 -10.55 -13.08
N HIS A 212 -12.83 -10.98 -12.91
CA HIS A 212 -11.64 -10.30 -13.43
C HIS A 212 -11.27 -10.78 -14.84
N LEU A 213 -11.47 -9.89 -15.81
CA LEU A 213 -11.02 -10.05 -17.18
C LEU A 213 -9.54 -9.69 -17.29
N HIS A 214 -8.74 -10.60 -17.85
CA HIS A 214 -7.33 -10.32 -18.15
C HIS A 214 -6.97 -10.60 -19.60
N ARG A 215 -5.85 -10.02 -20.03
CA ARG A 215 -5.22 -10.37 -21.31
C ARG A 215 -4.30 -11.58 -21.12
N GLY A 216 -4.09 -12.35 -22.19
CA GLY A 216 -3.20 -13.51 -22.18
C GLY A 216 -3.75 -14.71 -21.41
N ILE A 217 -2.87 -15.66 -21.12
CA ILE A 217 -3.23 -16.98 -20.57
C ILE A 217 -3.46 -16.96 -19.05
N ILE A 218 -2.86 -15.99 -18.35
CA ILE A 218 -2.91 -15.88 -16.88
C ILE A 218 -3.14 -14.42 -16.52
N ALA A 219 -3.90 -14.16 -15.45
CA ALA A 219 -4.02 -12.83 -14.84
C ALA A 219 -2.64 -12.39 -14.32
N GLN A 220 -1.92 -11.63 -15.14
CA GLN A 220 -0.59 -11.14 -14.82
C GLN A 220 -0.69 -9.90 -13.92
N SER A 221 0.24 -9.78 -12.96
CA SER A 221 0.45 -8.56 -12.18
C SER A 221 -0.79 -8.06 -11.40
N ILE A 222 -1.32 -8.90 -10.51
CA ILE A 222 -2.37 -8.55 -9.53
C ILE A 222 -1.84 -8.45 -8.08
N PRO A 223 -0.71 -7.76 -7.80
CA PRO A 223 -0.10 -7.74 -6.48
C PRO A 223 -1.04 -7.18 -5.40
N CYS A 224 -1.97 -6.28 -5.72
CA CYS A 224 -2.89 -5.74 -4.71
C CYS A 224 -3.83 -6.81 -4.14
N ILE A 225 -4.23 -7.80 -4.96
CA ILE A 225 -5.04 -8.94 -4.50
C ILE A 225 -4.25 -9.77 -3.49
N HIS A 226 -2.99 -10.08 -3.81
CA HIS A 226 -2.10 -10.83 -2.92
C HIS A 226 -1.79 -10.07 -1.63
N CYS A 227 -1.62 -8.74 -1.72
CA CYS A 227 -1.30 -7.91 -0.55
C CYS A 227 -2.48 -7.79 0.43
N MET A 228 -3.72 -7.89 -0.04
CA MET A 228 -4.90 -7.84 0.83
C MET A 228 -5.10 -9.13 1.64
N ASP A 229 -4.41 -10.22 1.26
CA ASP A 229 -4.46 -11.51 1.96
C ASP A 229 -5.90 -11.96 2.25
N PHE A 230 -6.76 -11.89 1.21
CA PHE A 230 -8.13 -12.34 1.32
C PHE A 230 -8.17 -13.84 1.66
N SER A 231 -9.07 -14.23 2.56
CA SER A 231 -9.26 -15.64 2.91
C SER A 231 -9.55 -16.49 1.67
N GLU A 232 -9.11 -17.75 1.69
CA GLU A 232 -9.36 -18.69 0.59
C GLU A 232 -10.84 -18.80 0.24
N LYS A 233 -11.73 -18.78 1.25
CA LYS A 233 -13.19 -18.79 1.05
C LYS A 233 -13.66 -17.61 0.20
N VAL A 234 -13.17 -16.40 0.49
CA VAL A 234 -13.52 -15.18 -0.25
C VAL A 234 -12.99 -15.26 -1.68
N LEU A 235 -11.77 -15.75 -1.88
CA LEU A 235 -11.20 -15.89 -3.22
C LEU A 235 -11.90 -16.97 -4.05
N LEU A 236 -12.21 -18.13 -3.45
CA LEU A 236 -12.83 -19.25 -4.15
C LEU A 236 -14.28 -18.96 -4.57
N ASN A 237 -15.02 -18.20 -3.76
CA ASN A 237 -16.44 -17.93 -4.01
C ASN A 237 -16.70 -16.57 -4.65
N GLY A 238 -15.78 -15.61 -4.47
CA GLY A 238 -15.99 -14.21 -4.83
C GLY A 238 -14.98 -13.65 -5.83
N PHE A 239 -13.96 -14.40 -6.25
CA PHE A 239 -12.98 -13.93 -7.24
C PHE A 239 -12.79 -14.93 -8.38
N PHE A 240 -13.37 -14.61 -9.53
CA PHE A 240 -13.25 -15.41 -10.74
C PHE A 240 -12.46 -14.65 -11.78
N PHE A 241 -11.82 -15.36 -12.70
CA PHE A 241 -11.10 -14.72 -13.80
C PHE A 241 -11.14 -15.57 -15.05
N PHE A 242 -11.16 -14.89 -16.19
CA PHE A 242 -11.02 -15.52 -17.49
C PHE A 242 -10.32 -14.59 -18.49
N SER A 243 -9.74 -15.21 -19.52
CA SER A 243 -9.08 -14.49 -20.59
C SER A 243 -10.08 -13.82 -21.54
N VAL A 244 -9.86 -12.55 -21.86
CA VAL A 244 -10.63 -11.85 -22.90
C VAL A 244 -10.54 -12.58 -24.25
N VAL A 245 -9.38 -13.16 -24.56
CA VAL A 245 -9.18 -13.89 -25.83
C VAL A 245 -10.01 -15.16 -25.86
N ASP A 246 -10.00 -15.94 -24.78
CA ASP A 246 -10.80 -17.17 -24.67
C ASP A 246 -12.29 -16.86 -24.78
N TYR A 247 -12.76 -15.78 -24.14
CA TYR A 247 -14.14 -15.32 -24.26
C TYR A 247 -14.52 -14.98 -25.71
N ILE A 248 -13.71 -14.20 -26.42
CA ILE A 248 -13.97 -13.83 -27.82
C ILE A 248 -13.93 -15.07 -28.72
N VAL A 249 -12.94 -15.94 -28.58
CA VAL A 249 -12.80 -17.15 -29.39
C VAL A 249 -14.00 -18.06 -29.22
N ARG A 250 -14.45 -18.31 -27.98
CA ARG A 250 -15.64 -19.13 -27.72
C ARG A 250 -16.91 -18.51 -28.30
N ARG A 251 -17.06 -17.19 -28.22
CA ARG A 251 -18.22 -16.45 -28.76
C ARG A 251 -18.27 -16.46 -30.29
N VAL A 252 -17.11 -16.37 -30.95
CA VAL A 252 -17.00 -16.20 -32.41
C VAL A 252 -16.87 -17.54 -33.15
N ARG A 253 -16.12 -18.51 -32.60
CA ARG A 253 -15.74 -19.74 -33.32
C ARG A 253 -16.41 -21.01 -32.80
N GLY A 254 -17.15 -20.95 -31.69
CA GLY A 254 -17.47 -22.17 -30.95
C GLY A 254 -16.20 -22.82 -30.38
N LEU A 255 -16.34 -23.77 -29.46
CA LEU A 255 -15.21 -24.42 -28.78
C LEU A 255 -14.26 -25.13 -29.76
N GLN A 256 -13.22 -24.45 -30.23
CA GLN A 256 -12.05 -25.07 -30.86
C GLN A 256 -10.77 -24.35 -30.43
N SER A 257 -10.01 -24.99 -29.56
CA SER A 257 -8.56 -24.73 -29.46
C SER A 257 -7.84 -26.01 -29.05
N GLU A 258 -6.95 -26.47 -29.92
CA GLU A 258 -5.94 -27.49 -29.67
C GLU A 258 -4.70 -26.81 -29.08
N ASP A 259 -4.25 -27.19 -27.87
CA ASP A 259 -2.81 -27.30 -27.59
C ASP A 259 -2.41 -27.97 -26.25
N SER A 260 -1.15 -28.37 -26.22
CA SER A 260 -0.49 -29.41 -25.43
C SER A 260 0.04 -29.00 -24.03
N SER A 261 -0.65 -29.43 -22.96
CA SER A 261 -0.10 -29.73 -21.60
C SER A 261 -1.25 -30.01 -20.63
N VAL A 262 -1.60 -31.29 -20.46
CA VAL A 262 -2.94 -31.73 -20.01
C VAL A 262 -3.33 -31.27 -18.60
N SER A 263 -2.43 -31.27 -17.61
CA SER A 263 -2.81 -31.02 -16.20
C SER A 263 -2.96 -29.53 -15.83
N ARG A 264 -2.00 -28.68 -16.19
CA ARG A 264 -2.09 -27.22 -15.95
C ARG A 264 -3.17 -26.56 -16.81
N ARG A 265 -3.47 -27.16 -17.98
CA ARG A 265 -4.58 -26.76 -18.84
C ARG A 265 -5.93 -27.06 -18.18
N ALA A 266 -6.12 -28.25 -17.61
CA ALA A 266 -7.40 -28.64 -17.01
C ALA A 266 -7.81 -27.73 -15.85
N ASP A 267 -6.90 -27.43 -14.91
CA ASP A 267 -7.20 -26.52 -13.79
C ASP A 267 -7.48 -25.08 -14.26
N ARG A 268 -6.70 -24.58 -15.22
CA ARG A 268 -6.95 -23.25 -15.82
C ARG A 268 -8.31 -23.21 -16.48
N LEU A 269 -8.63 -24.18 -17.34
CA LEU A 269 -9.90 -24.24 -18.06
C LEU A 269 -11.08 -24.37 -17.09
N ALA A 270 -10.94 -25.12 -15.99
CA ALA A 270 -11.97 -25.24 -14.95
C ALA A 270 -12.19 -23.91 -14.21
N ARG A 271 -11.13 -23.12 -13.97
CA ARG A 271 -11.24 -21.76 -13.41
C ARG A 271 -11.90 -20.79 -14.39
N GLU A 272 -11.49 -20.81 -15.65
CA GLU A 272 -12.07 -19.98 -16.71
C GLU A 272 -13.55 -20.32 -16.93
N ALA A 273 -13.91 -21.61 -16.94
CA ALA A 273 -15.30 -22.05 -17.06
C ALA A 273 -16.16 -21.54 -15.90
N ARG A 274 -15.63 -21.53 -14.67
CA ARG A 274 -16.34 -20.94 -13.51
C ARG A 274 -16.57 -19.45 -13.70
N GLY A 275 -15.57 -18.70 -14.16
CA GLY A 275 -15.72 -17.27 -14.44
C GLY A 275 -16.72 -16.96 -15.55
N LEU A 276 -16.73 -17.78 -16.61
CA LEU A 276 -17.70 -17.66 -17.69
C LEU A 276 -19.12 -18.00 -17.24
N ALA A 277 -19.30 -19.04 -16.42
CA ALA A 277 -20.62 -19.36 -15.86
C ALA A 277 -21.20 -18.21 -15.03
N GLN A 278 -20.36 -17.51 -14.24
CA GLN A 278 -20.80 -16.32 -13.51
C GLN A 278 -21.17 -15.14 -14.42
N LEU A 279 -20.54 -15.04 -15.59
CA LEU A 279 -20.92 -14.05 -16.59
C LEU A 279 -22.32 -14.31 -17.17
N GLU A 280 -22.70 -15.59 -17.33
CA GLU A 280 -24.03 -15.99 -17.82
C GLU A 280 -25.14 -15.72 -16.81
N VAL A 281 -24.85 -15.74 -15.50
CA VAL A 281 -25.78 -15.33 -14.44
C VAL A 281 -26.18 -13.86 -14.58
N GLY A 282 -25.28 -13.03 -15.12
CA GLY A 282 -25.49 -11.61 -15.31
C GLY A 282 -24.53 -10.76 -14.48
N VAL A 283 -24.32 -9.53 -14.96
CA VAL A 283 -23.37 -8.56 -14.39
C VAL A 283 -24.13 -7.30 -14.02
N ASP A 284 -23.97 -6.85 -12.78
CA ASP A 284 -24.55 -5.60 -12.28
C ASP A 284 -23.77 -4.36 -12.70
N ALA A 285 -22.44 -4.49 -12.81
CA ALA A 285 -21.55 -3.38 -13.10
C ALA A 285 -20.29 -3.81 -13.88
N LEU A 286 -19.83 -2.94 -14.78
CA LEU A 286 -18.58 -3.09 -15.53
C LEU A 286 -17.60 -1.97 -15.16
N ILE A 287 -16.40 -2.34 -14.73
CA ILE A 287 -15.32 -1.39 -14.44
C ILE A 287 -14.12 -1.72 -15.33
N ILE A 288 -13.64 -0.73 -16.07
CA ILE A 288 -12.48 -0.85 -16.96
C ILE A 288 -11.37 0.07 -16.46
N ALA A 289 -10.26 -0.52 -16.06
CA ALA A 289 -9.04 0.16 -15.64
C ALA A 289 -7.87 -0.29 -16.51
N THR A 290 -7.76 0.31 -17.69
CA THR A 290 -6.68 0.05 -18.65
C THR A 290 -5.57 1.07 -18.46
N ARG A 291 -4.31 0.64 -18.58
CA ARG A 291 -3.24 1.59 -18.86
C ARG A 291 -3.41 2.06 -20.31
N THR A 292 -3.13 3.32 -20.61
CA THR A 292 -3.31 3.88 -21.95
C THR A 292 -2.62 2.97 -22.97
N VAL A 293 -3.41 2.24 -23.75
CA VAL A 293 -2.94 1.69 -25.00
C VAL A 293 -2.74 2.94 -25.85
N ARG A 294 -1.49 3.36 -26.08
CA ARG A 294 -1.26 4.18 -27.27
C ARG A 294 -1.71 3.30 -28.40
N PHE A 295 -2.87 3.57 -28.98
CA PHE A 295 -3.10 3.19 -30.35
C PHE A 295 -1.90 3.80 -31.07
N LYS A 296 -0.99 2.95 -31.56
CA LYS A 296 -0.06 3.44 -32.56
C LYS A 296 -0.99 3.90 -33.68
N ASP A 297 -1.04 5.20 -33.91
CA ASP A 297 -1.75 5.76 -35.05
C ASP A 297 -1.32 4.92 -36.26
N VAL A 298 -2.29 4.25 -36.88
CA VAL A 298 -2.13 3.51 -38.13
C VAL A 298 -2.02 4.53 -39.25
#